data_AF-A0A1U7GCG3-F1
#
_entry.id   AF-A0A1U7GCG3-F1
#
_cell.length_a   1.000
_cell.length_b   1.000
_cell.length_c   1.000
_cell.angle_alpha   90.00
_cell.angle_beta   90.00
_cell.angle_gamma   90.00
#
_symmetry.space_group_name_H-M   'P 1'
#
loop_
_entity.id
_entity.type
_entity.pdbx_description
1 polymer ?
#
loop_
_entity_poly.entity_id
_entity_poly.type
_entity_poly.pdbx_seq_one_letter_code
_entity_poly.pdbx_strand_id
1 'polypeptide(L)'
;MSRRRKAPTGHVYLIHFQTRYRHAGHYLGFATDLEQRLDQHRAGRGARLLEVVGGAGIGWKVVRVWAGDRAFERTLKRRKKAPKRLCPICRGDTAYDDVDERGLRPPGMDGCGA
;
A
#
# COMPACT_ATOMS: atom_id res chain seq x y z
N MET A 1 -17.29 26.71 8.11
CA MET A 1 -15.88 26.31 8.42
C MET A 1 -15.37 25.41 7.30
N SER A 2 -14.90 26.00 6.19
CA SER A 2 -14.40 25.26 5.03
C SER A 2 -13.05 24.64 5.35
N ARG A 3 -12.99 23.31 5.49
CA ARG A 3 -11.70 22.60 5.53
C ARG A 3 -11.06 22.74 4.16
N ARG A 4 -10.13 23.69 4.02
CA ARG A 4 -9.22 23.77 2.87
C ARG A 4 -8.54 22.39 2.75
N ARG A 5 -8.90 21.61 1.74
CA ARG A 5 -8.25 20.33 1.45
C ARG A 5 -6.79 20.65 1.16
N LYS A 6 -5.90 20.24 2.08
CA LYS A 6 -4.45 20.38 1.88
C LYS A 6 -4.08 19.57 0.64
N ALA A 7 -3.18 20.09 -0.20
CA ALA A 7 -2.65 19.33 -1.33
C ALA A 7 -2.09 18.00 -0.81
N PRO A 8 -2.28 16.88 -1.54
CA PRO A 8 -1.77 15.59 -1.12
C PRO A 8 -0.25 15.69 -0.96
N THR A 9 0.24 15.49 0.26
CA THR A 9 1.68 15.55 0.56
C THR A 9 2.36 14.19 0.34
N GLY A 10 1.63 13.19 -0.17
CA GLY A 10 2.15 11.85 -0.40
C GLY A 10 1.09 10.89 -0.93
N HIS A 11 1.35 9.60 -0.69
CA HIS A 11 0.56 8.49 -1.19
C HIS A 11 0.17 7.54 -0.06
N VAL A 12 -1.10 7.17 -0.04
CA VAL A 12 -1.59 6.06 0.76
C VAL A 12 -1.61 4.83 -0.12
N TYR A 13 -1.09 3.71 0.37
CA TYR A 13 -1.01 2.48 -0.40
C TYR A 13 -1.55 1.30 0.41
N LEU A 14 -2.15 0.36 -0.31
CA LEU A 14 -2.66 -0.89 0.21
C LEU A 14 -1.87 -2.04 -0.39
N ILE A 15 -1.34 -2.88 0.49
CA ILE A 15 -0.66 -4.13 0.16
C ILE A 15 -1.59 -5.29 0.50
N HIS A 16 -1.60 -6.29 -0.37
CA HIS A 16 -2.22 -7.59 -0.13
C HIS A 16 -1.12 -8.65 0.04
N PHE A 17 -1.27 -9.52 1.04
CA PHE A 17 -0.39 -10.66 1.24
C PHE A 17 -0.93 -11.84 0.47
N GLN A 18 -0.05 -12.54 -0.26
CA GLN A 18 -0.40 -13.76 -1.00
C GLN A 18 -1.10 -14.78 -0.10
N THR A 19 -0.57 -14.96 1.10
CA THR A 19 -1.14 -15.79 2.15
C THR A 19 -1.35 -14.95 3.40
N ARG A 20 -2.44 -15.20 4.14
CA ARG A 20 -2.66 -14.53 5.43
C ARG A 20 -1.57 -14.93 6.41
N TYR A 21 -0.87 -13.94 6.96
CA TYR A 21 0.05 -14.14 8.07
C TYR A 21 -0.70 -13.93 9.38
N ARG A 22 -1.10 -15.03 10.03
CA ARG A 22 -1.98 -15.02 11.21
C ARG A 22 -3.29 -14.28 10.91
N HIS A 23 -3.56 -13.17 11.61
CA HIS A 23 -4.75 -12.34 11.40
C HIS A 23 -4.53 -11.21 10.36
N ALA A 24 -3.30 -11.04 9.86
CA ALA A 24 -2.96 -10.00 8.90
C ALA A 24 -2.94 -10.56 7.46
N GLY A 25 -3.77 -9.98 6.60
CA GLY A 25 -3.71 -10.23 5.14
C GLY A 25 -3.53 -8.96 4.31
N HIS A 26 -3.47 -7.80 4.99
CA HIS A 26 -3.37 -6.50 4.34
C HIS A 26 -2.50 -5.58 5.17
N TYR A 27 -1.79 -4.70 4.49
CA TYR A 27 -1.06 -3.61 5.11
C TYR A 27 -1.46 -2.30 4.43
N LEU A 28 -1.90 -1.33 5.23
CA LEU A 28 -2.22 0.02 4.75
C LEU A 28 -1.21 1.00 5.35
N GLY A 29 -0.48 1.67 4.47
CA GLY A 29 0.55 2.64 4.85
C GLY A 29 0.40 3.97 4.13
N PHE A 30 1.06 4.98 4.65
CA PHE A 30 1.23 6.29 4.01
C PHE A 30 2.73 6.55 3.84
N ALA A 31 3.12 7.14 2.72
CA ALA A 31 4.48 7.58 2.45
C ALA A 31 4.47 8.86 1.62
N THR A 32 5.40 9.77 1.91
CA THR A 32 5.65 10.95 1.06
C THR A 32 6.40 10.54 -0.21
N ASP A 33 7.40 9.68 -0.05
CA ASP A 33 8.12 8.98 -1.11
C ASP A 33 7.70 7.50 -1.12
N LEU A 34 6.85 7.12 -2.08
CA LEU A 34 6.30 5.77 -2.16
C LEU A 34 7.36 4.77 -2.62
N GLU A 35 8.20 5.13 -3.59
CA GLU A 35 9.18 4.22 -4.17
C GLU A 35 10.22 3.82 -3.13
N GLN A 36 10.86 4.82 -2.52
CA GLN A 36 11.86 4.58 -1.48
C GLN A 36 11.26 3.73 -0.34
N ARG A 37 9.98 3.97 0.00
CA ARG A 37 9.30 3.19 1.03
C ARG A 37 9.03 1.75 0.62
N LEU A 38 8.64 1.50 -0.63
CA LEU A 38 8.44 0.14 -1.14
C LEU A 38 9.75 -0.62 -1.24
N ASP A 39 10.83 0.03 -1.63
CA ASP A 39 12.16 -0.59 -1.68
C ASP A 39 12.69 -0.91 -0.29
N GLN A 40 12.45 -0.04 0.71
CA GLN A 40 12.71 -0.38 2.12
C GLN A 40 11.93 -1.62 2.57
N HIS A 41 10.67 -1.75 2.17
CA HIS A 41 9.87 -2.94 2.49
C HIS A 41 10.40 -4.20 1.81
N ARG A 42 10.82 -4.10 0.55
CA ARG A 42 11.44 -5.21 -0.21
C ARG A 42 12.79 -5.62 0.39
N ALA A 43 13.57 -4.65 0.86
CA ALA A 43 14.84 -4.88 1.55
C ALA A 43 14.67 -5.36 3.01
N GLY A 44 13.44 -5.54 3.51
CA GLY A 44 13.17 -5.96 4.89
C GLY A 44 13.43 -4.90 5.96
N ARG A 45 13.73 -3.65 5.58
CA ARG A 45 14.02 -2.52 6.48
C ARG A 45 12.82 -1.62 6.77
N GLY A 46 11.68 -1.93 6.17
CA GLY A 46 10.48 -1.13 6.25
C GLY A 46 9.63 -1.43 7.49
N ALA A 47 8.41 -1.94 7.30
CA ALA A 47 7.54 -2.29 8.43
C ALA A 47 7.93 -3.67 8.98
N ARG A 48 8.02 -3.79 10.32
CA ARG A 48 8.26 -5.07 11.02
C ARG A 48 7.32 -6.19 10.56
N LEU A 49 6.06 -5.86 10.23
CA LEU A 49 5.11 -6.82 9.69
C LEU A 49 5.54 -7.37 8.31
N LEU A 50 6.04 -6.52 7.42
CA LEU A 50 6.49 -6.94 6.08
C LEU A 50 7.82 -7.68 6.16
N GLU A 51 8.69 -7.32 7.09
CA GLU A 51 9.91 -8.07 7.39
C GLU A 51 9.59 -9.51 7.81
N VAL A 52 8.68 -9.72 8.78
CA VAL A 52 8.32 -11.09 9.21
C VAL A 52 7.52 -11.86 8.16
N VAL A 53 6.72 -11.17 7.34
CA VAL A 53 5.98 -11.78 6.22
C VAL A 53 6.96 -12.27 5.15
N GLY A 54 7.95 -11.44 4.79
CA GLY A 54 9.03 -11.82 3.89
C GLY A 54 9.89 -12.96 4.46
N GLY A 55 10.24 -12.88 5.75
CA GLY A 55 10.96 -13.95 6.46
C GLY A 55 10.17 -15.27 6.55
N ALA A 56 8.84 -15.22 6.47
CA ALA A 56 7.98 -16.40 6.39
C ALA A 56 7.81 -16.93 4.96
N GLY A 57 8.48 -16.36 3.97
CA GLY A 57 8.36 -16.74 2.55
C GLY A 57 7.03 -16.33 1.92
N ILE A 58 6.29 -15.40 2.54
CA ILE A 58 4.99 -14.97 2.02
C ILE A 58 5.19 -13.74 1.13
N GLY A 59 4.83 -13.88 -0.14
CA GLY A 59 4.80 -12.78 -1.08
C GLY A 59 3.76 -11.71 -0.72
N TRP A 60 4.02 -10.48 -1.13
CA TRP A 60 3.06 -9.39 -1.02
C TRP A 60 3.14 -8.50 -2.26
N LYS A 61 2.01 -7.90 -2.63
CA LYS A 61 1.92 -6.96 -3.76
C LYS A 61 1.17 -5.70 -3.35
N VAL A 62 1.58 -4.56 -3.87
CA VAL A 62 0.79 -3.33 -3.82
C VAL A 62 -0.39 -3.49 -4.75
N VAL A 63 -1.61 -3.38 -4.22
CA VAL A 63 -2.85 -3.59 -4.98
C VAL A 63 -3.61 -2.31 -5.25
N ARG A 64 -3.28 -1.23 -4.54
CA ARG A 64 -3.90 0.08 -4.73
C ARG A 64 -3.06 1.20 -4.14
N VAL A 65 -3.01 2.33 -4.83
CA VAL A 65 -2.37 3.57 -4.38
C VAL A 65 -3.37 4.71 -4.54
N TRP A 66 -3.37 5.64 -3.59
CA TRP A 66 -4.16 6.87 -3.63
C TRP A 66 -3.25 8.05 -3.30
N ALA A 67 -3.32 9.10 -4.12
CA ALA A 67 -2.76 10.39 -3.73
C ALA A 67 -3.54 10.93 -2.52
N GLY A 68 -2.85 11.31 -1.45
CA GLY A 68 -3.50 11.72 -0.21
C GLY A 68 -2.55 12.17 0.89
N ASP A 69 -3.06 12.19 2.10
CA ASP A 69 -2.32 12.57 3.29
C ASP A 69 -2.54 11.56 4.43
N ARG A 70 -1.86 11.79 5.56
CA ARG A 70 -2.00 10.95 6.76
C ARG A 70 -3.42 10.96 7.32
N ALA A 71 -4.21 12.02 7.10
CA ALA A 71 -5.60 12.08 7.54
C ALA A 71 -6.50 11.18 6.68
N PHE A 72 -6.20 11.07 5.38
CA PHE A 72 -6.84 10.14 4.47
C PHE A 72 -6.58 8.68 4.90
N GLU A 73 -5.32 8.34 5.20
CA GLU A 73 -4.96 7.02 5.74
C GLU A 73 -5.73 6.69 7.02
N ARG A 74 -5.81 7.64 7.96
CA ARG A 74 -6.59 7.48 9.20
C ARG A 74 -8.08 7.30 8.94
N THR A 75 -8.63 8.00 7.94
CA THR A 75 -10.04 7.88 7.53
C THR A 75 -10.31 6.49 6.95
N LEU A 76 -9.40 5.97 6.12
CA LEU A 76 -9.49 4.63 5.57
C LEU A 76 -9.38 3.56 6.67
N LYS A 77 -8.46 3.72 7.63
CA LYS A 77 -8.34 2.82 8.78
C LYS A 77 -9.59 2.79 9.66
N ARG A 78 -10.25 3.94 9.85
CA ARG A 78 -11.45 4.05 10.70
C ARG A 78 -12.69 3.39 10.10
N ARG A 79 -12.74 3.24 8.77
CA ARG A 79 -13.80 2.49 8.10
C ARG A 79 -13.56 0.99 8.35
N LYS A 80 -14.19 0.43 9.40
CA LYS A 80 -14.10 -1.00 9.74
C LYS A 80 -14.36 -1.86 8.49
N LYS A 81 -13.53 -2.88 8.22
CA LYS A 81 -13.53 -3.73 6.99
C LYS A 81 -13.07 -3.05 5.68
N ALA A 82 -12.60 -1.80 5.71
CA ALA A 82 -12.15 -1.10 4.51
C ALA A 82 -11.04 -1.82 3.71
N PRO A 83 -9.99 -2.39 4.33
CA PRO A 83 -8.91 -3.01 3.54
C PRO A 83 -9.42 -4.13 2.62
N LYS A 84 -10.30 -5.00 3.11
CA LYS A 84 -10.90 -6.08 2.32
C LYS A 84 -11.82 -5.56 1.21
N ARG A 85 -12.54 -4.45 1.46
CA ARG A 85 -13.45 -3.82 0.48
C ARG A 85 -12.74 -2.87 -0.50
N LEU A 86 -11.48 -2.53 -0.24
CA LEU A 86 -10.67 -1.67 -1.10
C LEU A 86 -9.63 -2.47 -1.88
N CYS A 87 -9.31 -3.68 -1.43
CA CYS A 87 -8.44 -4.60 -2.12
C CYS A 87 -9.18 -5.21 -3.33
N PRO A 88 -8.73 -4.97 -4.58
CA PRO A 88 -9.35 -5.56 -5.78
C PRO A 88 -9.29 -7.09 -5.75
N ILE A 89 -8.22 -7.68 -5.21
CA ILE A 89 -8.10 -9.14 -5.05
C ILE A 89 -9.19 -9.69 -4.14
N CYS A 90 -9.39 -9.09 -2.96
CA CYS A 90 -10.42 -9.55 -2.03
C CYS A 90 -11.85 -9.29 -2.52
N ARG A 91 -12.02 -8.40 -3.49
CA ARG A 91 -13.29 -8.15 -4.17
C ARG A 91 -13.55 -9.11 -5.33
N GLY A 92 -12.52 -9.80 -5.81
CA GLY A 92 -12.59 -10.61 -7.03
C GLY A 92 -12.50 -9.79 -8.31
N ASP A 93 -12.06 -8.51 -8.24
CA ASP A 93 -11.89 -7.66 -9.43
C ASP A 93 -10.62 -8.04 -10.23
N THR A 94 -9.65 -8.71 -9.59
CA THR A 94 -8.32 -9.05 -10.15
C THR A 94 -7.71 -10.24 -9.39
N ALA A 95 -6.99 -11.15 -10.05
CA ALA A 95 -6.26 -12.21 -9.36
C ALA A 95 -4.91 -11.70 -8.81
N TYR A 96 -4.34 -12.38 -7.80
CA TYR A 96 -3.05 -11.96 -7.23
C TYR A 96 -1.94 -11.92 -8.28
N ASP A 97 -1.91 -12.90 -9.18
CA ASP A 97 -0.89 -13.03 -10.22
C ASP A 97 -0.97 -11.90 -11.26
N ASP A 98 -2.19 -11.43 -11.56
CA ASP A 98 -2.47 -10.38 -12.55
C ASP A 98 -2.18 -8.95 -12.07
N VAL A 99 -1.87 -8.77 -10.78
CA VAL A 99 -1.55 -7.44 -10.26
C VAL A 99 -0.22 -6.96 -10.83
N ASP A 100 -0.30 -5.98 -11.74
CA ASP A 100 0.83 -5.22 -12.24
C ASP A 100 1.06 -3.99 -11.35
N GLU A 101 2.13 -4.03 -10.55
CA GLU A 101 2.49 -2.92 -9.64
C GLU A 101 2.95 -1.67 -10.39
N ARG A 102 3.42 -1.81 -11.65
CA ARG A 102 3.90 -0.69 -12.46
C ARG A 102 2.76 0.25 -12.84
N GLY A 103 1.61 -0.29 -13.24
CA GLY A 103 0.40 0.49 -13.53
C GLY A 103 -0.25 1.15 -12.31
N LEU A 104 0.12 0.73 -11.10
CA LEU A 104 -0.35 1.32 -9.84
C LEU A 104 0.56 2.44 -9.34
N ARG A 105 1.74 2.61 -9.92
CA ARG A 105 2.64 3.71 -9.62
C ARG A 105 2.13 4.99 -10.30
N PRO A 106 2.12 6.13 -9.61
CA PRO A 106 1.79 7.42 -10.24
C PRO A 106 2.71 7.68 -11.45
N PRO A 107 2.19 8.11 -12.61
CA PRO A 107 3.01 8.47 -13.76
C PRO A 107 3.87 9.70 -13.43
N GLY A 108 5.15 9.68 -13.81
CA GLY A 108 6.12 10.75 -13.49
C GLY A 108 7.04 10.47 -12.30
N MET A 109 7.18 9.19 -11.92
CA MET A 109 8.18 8.72 -10.94
C MET A 109 9.40 8.07 -11.61
N ASP A 110 9.51 8.20 -12.94
CA ASP A 110 10.67 7.74 -13.71
C ASP A 110 11.79 8.79 -13.59
N GLY A 111 12.70 8.59 -12.64
CA GLY A 111 14.02 9.23 -12.66
C GLY A 111 14.28 10.30 -11.60
N CYS A 112 14.94 9.87 -10.52
CA CYS A 112 16.13 10.58 -10.04
C CYS A 112 17.02 9.57 -9.29
N GLY A 113 17.61 8.65 -10.05
CA GLY A 113 18.80 7.93 -9.63
C GLY A 113 20.01 8.72 -10.09
N ALA A 114 20.66 9.42 -9.16
CA ALA A 114 22.02 9.91 -9.27
C ALA A 114 22.77 9.48 -8.00
#